data_AF-A0A974A7P7-F1
#
_entry.id   AF-A0A974A7P7-F1
#
_cell.length_a   1.000
_cell.length_b   1.000
_cell.length_c   1.000
_cell.angle_alpha   90.00
_cell.angle_beta   90.00
_cell.angle_gamma   90.00
#
_symmetry.space_group_name_H-M   'P 1'
#
loop_
_entity.id
_entity.type
_entity.pdbx_description
1 polymer ?
#
loop_
_entity_poly.entity_id
_entity_poly.type
_entity_poly.pdbx_seq_one_letter_code
_entity_poly.pdbx_strand_id
1 'polypeptide(L)'
;MGVMMVGSGFSSSSFMGAFAQPGSDADQASQSKSQAQAKPDGADTASAASASDKGSSPSGAVEADDRMKEAVARNKEAAKLIEQFRQALDAMRARSGDKGSSFDAEKFADLIIHVNSGNTVETSGGDDEITANSENIINAGEGSNRVHANASNMIATGEGDDEIGANAENVIDAGDGNNSIFANASNQITTGSGHDAITINAGNQLDSGGGNDVIRANADNIINSGSGDDLISVNSNNVIDAGSGDDVIQGNAENVIRAGAGNDRVNMGGGEVEGGAGDDELTLTRDTIVHFNAGDGHDTISTIAAKIDLRLGAGLSPDNMQVSYETGSPTISFNDGAESMTFSAIALSDVTLTFANGKTMKLDEIEPTRVPVGPEVNRIDALSVVV
;
A
#
# COMPACT_ATOMS: atom_id res chain seq x y z
N MET A 1 -61.64 -5.68 -9.15
CA MET A 1 -61.53 -6.09 -7.72
C MET A 1 -60.30 -6.97 -7.61
N GLY A 2 -59.27 -6.71 -6.80
CA GLY A 2 -58.98 -5.52 -5.99
C GLY A 2 -58.59 -5.87 -4.55
N VAL A 3 -57.46 -5.32 -4.05
CA VAL A 3 -56.93 -5.45 -2.65
C VAL A 3 -56.34 -6.86 -2.38
N MET A 4 -55.21 -7.10 -1.69
CA MET A 4 -54.28 -6.27 -0.89
C MET A 4 -52.80 -6.69 -1.06
N MET A 5 -51.85 -5.89 -0.54
CA MET A 5 -50.46 -6.30 -0.23
C MET A 5 -50.26 -6.56 1.28
N VAL A 6 -49.50 -7.60 1.64
CA VAL A 6 -48.58 -7.73 2.81
C VAL A 6 -47.61 -8.88 2.45
N GLY A 7 -46.32 -8.92 2.77
CA GLY A 7 -45.38 -7.94 3.35
C GLY A 7 -44.03 -8.64 3.62
N SER A 8 -42.91 -7.90 3.57
CA SER A 8 -41.56 -8.42 3.83
C SER A 8 -41.21 -8.44 5.32
N GLY A 9 -40.24 -9.26 5.73
CA GLY A 9 -39.90 -9.44 7.15
C GLY A 9 -38.54 -10.10 7.43
N PHE A 10 -37.46 -9.36 7.20
CA PHE A 10 -36.21 -9.52 7.95
C PHE A 10 -35.83 -8.15 8.53
N SER A 11 -35.46 -8.12 9.80
CA SER A 11 -35.24 -6.88 10.55
C SER A 11 -33.75 -6.59 10.70
N SER A 12 -33.28 -5.52 10.06
CA SER A 12 -31.96 -4.93 10.30
C SER A 12 -32.16 -3.57 10.98
N SER A 13 -31.87 -3.49 12.26
CA SER A 13 -32.12 -2.31 13.10
C SER A 13 -31.26 -2.34 14.36
N SER A 14 -30.52 -1.31 14.75
CA SER A 14 -30.26 -0.01 14.09
C SER A 14 -29.01 0.62 14.71
N PHE A 15 -28.12 1.22 13.90
CA PHE A 15 -27.25 2.31 14.38
C PHE A 15 -26.86 3.25 13.24
N MET A 16 -27.59 4.38 13.12
CA MET A 16 -27.27 5.45 12.17
C MET A 16 -27.79 6.78 12.74
N GLY A 17 -27.00 7.40 13.62
CA GLY A 17 -27.33 8.63 14.32
C GLY A 17 -26.62 9.83 13.69
N ALA A 18 -27.36 10.69 12.99
CA ALA A 18 -26.79 11.91 12.40
C ALA A 18 -26.61 13.02 13.45
N PHE A 19 -25.53 13.79 13.32
CA PHE A 19 -25.37 15.09 13.98
C PHE A 19 -25.20 16.21 12.94
N ALA A 20 -25.78 17.38 13.23
CA ALA A 20 -25.93 18.48 12.29
C ALA A 20 -24.87 19.58 12.48
N GLN A 21 -24.64 20.36 11.41
CA GLN A 21 -23.84 21.59 11.48
C GLN A 21 -24.54 22.70 12.29
N PRO A 22 -23.76 23.49 13.03
CA PRO A 22 -24.08 24.87 13.37
C PRO A 22 -23.12 25.86 12.66
N GLY A 23 -23.61 27.06 12.36
CA GLY A 23 -22.82 28.19 11.87
C GLY A 23 -23.58 29.51 12.08
N SER A 24 -22.84 30.64 12.17
CA SER A 24 -23.32 31.99 12.57
C SER A 24 -23.92 32.07 14.00
N ASP A 25 -23.66 33.07 14.84
CA ASP A 25 -22.87 34.31 14.72
C ASP A 25 -22.16 34.66 16.06
N ALA A 26 -21.28 35.67 16.02
CA ALA A 26 -20.77 36.62 17.05
C ALA A 26 -20.99 36.36 18.58
N ASP A 27 -20.12 36.80 19.50
CA ASP A 27 -19.36 38.07 19.51
C ASP A 27 -18.23 38.10 20.59
N GLN A 28 -17.34 39.11 20.50
CA GLN A 28 -16.42 39.68 21.52
C GLN A 28 -15.27 38.85 22.16
N ALA A 29 -14.03 39.14 21.74
CA ALA A 29 -12.85 39.56 22.55
C ALA A 29 -11.54 39.23 21.79
N SER A 30 -10.87 40.19 21.14
CA SER A 30 -9.84 41.08 21.70
C SER A 30 -8.69 40.33 22.43
N GLN A 31 -7.39 40.50 22.14
CA GLN A 31 -6.71 41.65 21.51
C GLN A 31 -5.47 41.24 20.69
N SER A 32 -5.19 41.96 19.61
CA SER A 32 -3.85 42.05 18.99
C SER A 32 -3.55 43.51 18.64
N LYS A 33 -2.37 44.02 19.00
CA LYS A 33 -1.94 45.42 18.81
C LYS A 33 -0.70 45.53 17.92
N SER A 34 -0.43 46.76 17.46
CA SER A 34 0.61 47.20 16.50
C SER A 34 0.41 46.67 15.06
N GLN A 35 0.21 47.50 14.03
CA GLN A 35 1.01 48.63 13.48
C GLN A 35 2.18 48.16 12.60
N ALA A 36 2.40 48.68 11.39
CA ALA A 36 1.63 49.66 10.59
C ALA A 36 2.03 49.62 9.09
N GLN A 37 1.29 50.39 8.26
CA GLN A 37 1.73 51.20 7.09
C GLN A 37 2.94 50.76 6.21
N ALA A 38 2.92 50.85 4.88
CA ALA A 38 1.87 51.26 3.91
C ALA A 38 2.30 50.90 2.46
N LYS A 39 1.38 50.98 1.50
CA LYS A 39 1.68 51.14 0.05
C LYS A 39 1.86 52.63 -0.30
N PRO A 40 2.60 52.95 -1.38
CA PRO A 40 1.92 53.30 -2.63
C PRO A 40 2.57 52.71 -3.90
N ASP A 41 2.02 53.09 -5.04
CA ASP A 41 2.24 52.50 -6.37
C ASP A 41 3.53 52.95 -7.09
N GLY A 42 3.92 52.19 -8.11
CA GLY A 42 4.97 52.55 -9.06
C GLY A 42 5.23 51.40 -10.05
N ALA A 43 5.26 51.71 -11.35
CA ALA A 43 5.57 50.76 -12.41
C ALA A 43 6.81 51.23 -13.17
N ASP A 44 7.69 50.32 -13.61
CA ASP A 44 8.42 50.51 -14.87
C ASP A 44 9.11 49.26 -15.46
N THR A 45 9.33 49.33 -16.77
CA THR A 45 10.28 48.59 -17.65
C THR A 45 10.78 47.17 -17.31
N ALA A 46 10.26 46.20 -18.07
CA ALA A 46 10.95 45.42 -19.13
C ALA A 46 12.36 44.77 -18.93
N SER A 47 12.46 43.56 -19.49
CA SER A 47 13.62 42.96 -20.20
C SER A 47 14.83 42.46 -19.40
N ALA A 48 14.86 41.13 -19.19
CA ALA A 48 16.07 40.32 -19.40
C ALA A 48 15.69 38.95 -19.99
N ALA A 49 16.38 38.51 -21.04
CA ALA A 49 16.24 37.17 -21.61
C ALA A 49 17.63 36.59 -21.87
N SER A 50 17.92 35.42 -21.30
CA SER A 50 19.12 34.62 -21.60
C SER A 50 18.85 33.16 -21.23
N ALA A 51 19.26 32.23 -22.09
CA ALA A 51 18.89 30.82 -21.98
C ALA A 51 19.87 29.98 -21.14
N SER A 52 19.30 28.94 -20.53
CA SER A 52 19.89 27.59 -20.36
C SER A 52 18.69 26.67 -20.10
N ASP A 53 18.27 25.84 -21.04
CA ASP A 53 18.94 24.58 -21.35
C ASP A 53 19.46 23.89 -20.08
N LYS A 54 18.58 23.08 -19.50
CA LYS A 54 18.93 21.91 -18.69
C LYS A 54 18.13 20.75 -19.26
N GLY A 55 18.84 19.69 -19.61
CA GLY A 55 18.22 18.50 -20.20
C GLY A 55 17.22 17.82 -19.28
N SER A 56 16.42 16.94 -19.88
CA SER A 56 15.53 15.99 -19.22
C SER A 56 16.16 15.37 -17.97
N SER A 57 15.57 15.63 -16.80
CA SER A 57 15.93 14.95 -15.57
C SER A 57 15.61 13.46 -15.67
N PRO A 58 16.48 12.54 -15.24
CA PRO A 58 16.15 11.13 -15.07
C PRO A 58 15.37 10.91 -13.76
N SER A 59 14.40 11.77 -13.45
CA SER A 59 13.96 11.97 -12.06
C SER A 59 12.99 10.91 -11.56
N GLY A 60 12.06 10.41 -12.38
CA GLY A 60 11.00 9.49 -11.92
C GLY A 60 11.52 8.27 -11.17
N ALA A 61 12.41 7.48 -11.78
CA ALA A 61 12.96 6.26 -11.16
C ALA A 61 13.73 6.56 -9.85
N VAL A 62 14.46 7.67 -9.81
CA VAL A 62 15.20 8.09 -8.60
C VAL A 62 14.23 8.56 -7.52
N GLU A 63 13.21 9.37 -7.89
CA GLU A 63 12.20 9.87 -6.97
C GLU A 63 11.31 8.74 -6.41
N ALA A 64 11.01 7.69 -7.17
CA ALA A 64 10.25 6.54 -6.70
C ALA A 64 11.07 5.62 -5.78
N ASP A 65 12.28 5.22 -6.20
CA ASP A 65 13.15 4.35 -5.41
C ASP A 65 13.70 5.07 -4.17
N ASP A 66 13.95 6.39 -4.21
CA ASP A 66 14.28 7.17 -3.01
C ASP A 66 13.05 7.38 -2.11
N ARG A 67 11.83 7.62 -2.65
CA ARG A 67 10.60 7.63 -1.83
C ARG A 67 10.38 6.29 -1.12
N MET A 68 10.68 5.17 -1.78
CA MET A 68 10.57 3.82 -1.23
C MET A 68 11.66 3.55 -0.18
N LYS A 69 12.93 3.90 -0.44
CA LYS A 69 14.00 3.84 0.58
C LYS A 69 13.69 4.70 1.80
N GLU A 70 13.15 5.91 1.59
CA GLU A 70 12.68 6.74 2.70
C GLU A 70 11.50 6.09 3.44
N ALA A 71 10.58 5.42 2.74
CA ALA A 71 9.46 4.71 3.35
C ALA A 71 9.95 3.54 4.23
N VAL A 72 10.81 2.67 3.68
CA VAL A 72 11.47 1.58 4.41
C VAL A 72 12.32 2.12 5.58
N ALA A 73 13.00 3.25 5.42
CA ALA A 73 13.73 3.90 6.51
C ALA A 73 12.80 4.42 7.61
N ARG A 74 11.66 5.03 7.26
CA ARG A 74 10.63 5.48 8.21
C ARG A 74 10.01 4.30 8.97
N ASN A 75 9.59 3.24 8.27
CA ASN A 75 9.09 1.99 8.89
C ASN A 75 10.14 1.40 9.86
N LYS A 76 11.43 1.44 9.51
CA LYS A 76 12.51 0.97 10.38
C LYS A 76 12.74 1.83 11.63
N GLU A 77 12.46 3.14 11.56
CA GLU A 77 12.42 3.99 12.75
C GLU A 77 11.15 3.78 13.58
N ALA A 78 10.00 3.47 12.94
CA ALA A 78 8.76 3.11 13.61
C ALA A 78 8.85 1.78 14.38
N ALA A 79 9.36 0.71 13.76
CA ALA A 79 9.60 -0.58 14.43
C ALA A 79 10.54 -0.44 15.65
N LYS A 80 11.52 0.47 15.56
CA LYS A 80 12.41 0.80 16.69
C LYS A 80 11.70 1.59 17.78
N LEU A 81 10.74 2.46 17.43
CA LEU A 81 9.91 3.18 18.40
C LEU A 81 8.97 2.21 19.14
N ILE A 82 8.39 1.23 18.43
CA ILE A 82 7.59 0.13 18.99
C ILE A 82 8.43 -0.72 19.94
N GLU A 83 9.63 -1.14 19.54
CA GLU A 83 10.52 -1.92 20.42
C GLU A 83 10.96 -1.14 21.67
N GLN A 84 11.30 0.15 21.53
CA GLN A 84 11.58 1.03 22.68
C GLN A 84 10.36 1.20 23.58
N PHE A 85 9.16 1.15 23.01
CA PHE A 85 7.92 1.22 23.74
C PHE A 85 7.59 -0.09 24.48
N ARG A 86 7.73 -1.27 23.84
CA ARG A 86 7.61 -2.59 24.49
C ARG A 86 8.56 -2.69 25.70
N GLN A 87 9.82 -2.26 25.54
CA GLN A 87 10.78 -2.17 26.64
C GLN A 87 10.36 -1.19 27.76
N ALA A 88 9.58 -0.16 27.44
CA ALA A 88 9.00 0.75 28.43
C ALA A 88 7.83 0.12 29.20
N LEU A 89 7.00 -0.71 28.54
CA LEU A 89 5.95 -1.52 29.19
C LEU A 89 6.54 -2.41 30.28
N ASP A 90 7.51 -3.27 29.92
CA ASP A 90 8.12 -4.20 30.86
C ASP A 90 8.83 -3.49 32.02
N ALA A 91 9.41 -2.31 31.75
CA ALA A 91 9.98 -1.45 32.77
C ALA A 91 8.93 -0.78 33.68
N MET A 92 7.68 -0.64 33.24
CA MET A 92 6.55 -0.18 34.07
C MET A 92 5.94 -1.34 34.87
N ARG A 93 5.73 -2.51 34.25
CA ARG A 93 5.35 -3.77 34.92
C ARG A 93 6.29 -4.11 36.08
N ALA A 94 7.60 -3.96 35.87
CA ALA A 94 8.62 -4.17 36.90
C ALA A 94 8.66 -3.10 38.02
N ARG A 95 7.85 -2.03 37.93
CA ARG A 95 7.80 -0.90 38.88
C ARG A 95 6.44 -0.70 39.55
N SER A 96 5.36 -1.25 39.02
CA SER A 96 3.97 -0.85 39.34
C SER A 96 3.44 -1.27 40.71
N GLY A 97 4.19 -2.06 41.49
CA GLY A 97 3.75 -2.67 42.75
C GLY A 97 3.00 -1.75 43.73
N ASP A 98 1.66 -1.89 43.75
CA ASP A 98 0.66 -1.31 44.67
C ASP A 98 0.20 0.15 44.44
N LYS A 99 0.85 1.01 43.63
CA LYS A 99 0.62 2.49 43.70
C LYS A 99 0.50 3.30 42.40
N GLY A 100 -0.39 2.89 41.50
CA GLY A 100 -0.73 3.67 40.30
C GLY A 100 -2.13 3.46 39.73
N SER A 101 -3.19 3.54 40.55
CA SER A 101 -4.60 3.28 40.13
C SER A 101 -4.82 1.95 39.40
N SER A 102 -3.94 0.98 39.67
CA SER A 102 -3.96 -0.38 39.12
C SER A 102 -5.12 -1.19 39.70
N PHE A 103 -5.96 -1.73 38.82
CA PHE A 103 -6.89 -2.81 39.17
C PHE A 103 -6.17 -4.15 39.00
N ASP A 104 -6.07 -4.96 40.06
CA ASP A 104 -5.50 -6.32 39.99
C ASP A 104 -6.41 -7.22 39.14
N ALA A 105 -5.96 -7.54 37.92
CA ALA A 105 -6.79 -8.14 36.88
C ALA A 105 -7.00 -9.67 36.97
N GLU A 106 -6.30 -10.40 37.85
CA GLU A 106 -6.23 -11.88 37.92
C GLU A 106 -7.56 -12.66 38.16
N LYS A 107 -8.75 -12.08 37.94
CA LYS A 107 -10.03 -12.69 38.38
C LYS A 107 -11.32 -12.34 37.64
N PHE A 108 -11.30 -11.49 36.62
CA PHE A 108 -12.53 -11.05 35.96
C PHE A 108 -12.44 -11.14 34.44
N ALA A 109 -12.98 -12.21 33.87
CA ALA A 109 -13.56 -12.12 32.54
C ALA A 109 -14.73 -11.12 32.56
N ASP A 110 -14.97 -10.45 31.43
CA ASP A 110 -16.02 -9.45 31.21
C ASP A 110 -15.77 -8.09 31.92
N LEU A 111 -14.70 -7.35 31.57
CA LEU A 111 -14.39 -6.01 32.14
C LEU A 111 -14.43 -4.88 31.09
N ILE A 112 -15.05 -3.73 31.45
CA ILE A 112 -15.40 -2.62 30.54
C ILE A 112 -15.27 -1.24 31.24
N ILE A 113 -14.21 -0.44 31.01
CA ILE A 113 -14.10 0.93 31.63
C ILE A 113 -13.45 2.01 30.73
N HIS A 114 -14.21 3.08 30.44
CA HIS A 114 -13.78 4.25 29.65
C HIS A 114 -12.89 5.24 30.45
N VAL A 115 -11.92 5.90 29.78
CA VAL A 115 -10.90 6.72 30.46
C VAL A 115 -10.83 8.17 29.97
N ASN A 116 -10.93 9.10 30.94
CA ASN A 116 -10.47 10.49 30.85
C ASN A 116 -9.73 10.80 32.17
N SER A 117 -8.56 11.45 32.22
CA SER A 117 -7.69 12.01 31.18
C SER A 117 -6.23 11.94 31.66
N GLY A 118 -5.28 11.76 30.74
CA GLY A 118 -3.87 11.42 30.99
C GLY A 118 -3.57 9.91 31.00
N ASN A 119 -4.64 9.09 31.12
CA ASN A 119 -4.77 7.66 30.81
C ASN A 119 -3.63 6.72 31.30
N THR A 120 -3.29 5.63 30.57
CA THR A 120 -2.48 4.44 30.97
C THR A 120 -3.30 3.22 31.46
N VAL A 121 -4.05 2.58 30.55
CA VAL A 121 -4.84 1.31 30.65
C VAL A 121 -4.12 -0.03 30.40
N GLU A 122 -3.74 -0.84 31.40
CA GLU A 122 -3.11 -2.17 31.25
C GLU A 122 -4.04 -3.31 31.70
N THR A 123 -4.09 -4.43 30.95
CA THR A 123 -4.81 -5.67 31.35
C THR A 123 -4.02 -6.94 30.98
N SER A 124 -4.56 -8.12 31.35
CA SER A 124 -4.03 -9.44 31.00
C SER A 124 -4.95 -10.58 31.45
N GLY A 125 -5.45 -11.41 30.52
CA GLY A 125 -6.07 -12.71 30.83
C GLY A 125 -7.60 -12.75 30.76
N GLY A 126 -8.16 -12.38 29.62
CA GLY A 126 -9.60 -12.39 29.35
C GLY A 126 -9.98 -11.49 28.16
N ASP A 127 -11.26 -11.41 27.83
CA ASP A 127 -11.75 -10.53 26.77
C ASP A 127 -12.11 -9.15 27.36
N ASP A 128 -11.25 -8.12 27.16
CA ASP A 128 -11.33 -6.80 27.81
C ASP A 128 -11.93 -5.66 26.93
N GLU A 129 -12.41 -4.57 27.56
CA GLU A 129 -12.99 -3.34 26.94
C GLU A 129 -12.70 -2.08 27.85
N ILE A 130 -12.68 -0.80 27.44
CA ILE A 130 -12.82 -0.10 26.15
C ILE A 130 -12.43 1.39 26.35
N THR A 131 -12.09 2.11 25.29
CA THR A 131 -12.17 3.59 25.17
C THR A 131 -11.32 4.47 26.11
N ALA A 132 -10.39 5.25 25.56
CA ALA A 132 -9.69 6.31 26.31
C ALA A 132 -9.51 7.62 25.50
N ASN A 133 -10.00 8.75 26.02
CA ASN A 133 -9.75 10.10 25.48
C ASN A 133 -9.35 10.96 26.68
N SER A 134 -8.08 11.21 27.03
CA SER A 134 -7.01 11.85 26.24
C SER A 134 -5.91 12.17 27.28
N GLU A 135 -4.61 11.89 27.17
CA GLU A 135 -3.75 11.23 26.14
C GLU A 135 -3.35 9.80 26.57
N ASN A 136 -3.29 8.76 25.70
CA ASN A 136 -3.40 7.31 26.10
C ASN A 136 -2.27 6.64 26.92
N ILE A 137 -1.83 5.44 26.54
CA ILE A 137 -1.32 4.42 27.47
C ILE A 137 -2.42 3.32 27.68
N ILE A 138 -2.27 2.00 27.82
CA ILE A 138 -1.13 1.07 27.77
C ILE A 138 -1.62 -0.29 27.19
N ASN A 139 -1.19 -1.50 27.62
CA ASN A 139 -1.39 -2.76 26.84
C ASN A 139 -2.28 -3.87 27.47
N ALA A 140 -2.93 -4.72 26.67
CA ALA A 140 -4.04 -5.61 27.10
C ALA A 140 -3.72 -7.11 27.35
N GLY A 141 -2.59 -7.64 26.85
CA GLY A 141 -2.03 -8.91 27.33
C GLY A 141 -2.43 -10.19 26.55
N GLU A 142 -3.31 -11.01 27.13
CA GLU A 142 -3.76 -12.30 26.56
C GLU A 142 -5.30 -12.37 26.59
N GLY A 143 -5.92 -12.66 25.44
CA GLY A 143 -7.38 -12.71 25.25
C GLY A 143 -7.85 -11.80 24.10
N SER A 144 -9.15 -11.79 23.78
CA SER A 144 -9.69 -10.99 22.67
C SER A 144 -10.16 -9.61 23.15
N ASN A 145 -9.35 -8.59 22.95
CA ASN A 145 -9.51 -7.26 23.55
C ASN A 145 -10.14 -6.25 22.59
N ARG A 146 -10.91 -5.30 23.13
CA ARG A 146 -11.69 -4.33 22.36
C ARG A 146 -11.37 -2.89 22.80
N VAL A 147 -10.40 -2.28 22.14
CA VAL A 147 -9.79 -0.98 22.50
C VAL A 147 -10.35 0.16 21.63
N HIS A 148 -10.49 1.36 22.21
CA HIS A 148 -10.80 2.58 21.46
C HIS A 148 -10.07 3.79 22.05
N ALA A 149 -9.76 4.84 21.28
CA ALA A 149 -8.87 5.91 21.77
C ALA A 149 -8.89 7.27 21.02
N ASN A 150 -8.95 8.43 21.73
CA ASN A 150 -7.81 9.39 21.93
C ASN A 150 -8.13 10.94 21.99
N ALA A 151 -7.30 12.01 21.90
CA ALA A 151 -5.87 12.38 21.56
C ALA A 151 -4.88 12.38 22.77
N SER A 152 -3.56 12.06 22.83
CA SER A 152 -2.48 11.66 21.88
C SER A 152 -1.73 10.31 22.19
N ASN A 153 -2.47 9.24 22.56
CA ASN A 153 -2.34 7.85 22.02
C ASN A 153 -1.34 6.81 22.59
N MET A 154 -1.27 5.67 21.87
CA MET A 154 -0.43 4.47 21.93
C MET A 154 -1.14 3.17 22.44
N ILE A 155 -1.00 2.09 21.65
CA ILE A 155 -0.77 0.67 22.04
C ILE A 155 -1.93 -0.14 22.67
N ALA A 156 -1.87 -1.47 22.92
CA ALA A 156 -1.26 -2.65 22.24
C ALA A 156 -1.90 -3.90 22.87
N THR A 157 -2.22 -4.98 22.14
CA THR A 157 -3.22 -5.93 22.67
C THR A 157 -2.71 -7.35 22.95
N GLY A 158 -1.71 -7.87 22.23
CA GLY A 158 -0.81 -8.92 22.69
C GLY A 158 -0.97 -10.27 21.98
N GLU A 159 -1.70 -11.20 22.58
CA GLU A 159 -2.04 -12.50 21.99
C GLU A 159 -3.56 -12.75 22.05
N GLY A 160 -4.23 -12.65 20.89
CA GLY A 160 -5.68 -12.84 20.75
C GLY A 160 -6.29 -12.14 19.52
N ASP A 161 -7.57 -12.40 19.25
CA ASP A 161 -8.29 -11.75 18.14
C ASP A 161 -8.85 -10.40 18.63
N ASP A 162 -8.16 -9.29 18.39
CA ASP A 162 -8.48 -7.96 18.96
C ASP A 162 -9.31 -7.04 18.04
N GLU A 163 -9.99 -6.02 18.59
CA GLU A 163 -10.61 -4.92 17.84
C GLU A 163 -10.13 -3.55 18.34
N ILE A 164 -9.48 -2.75 17.48
CA ILE A 164 -8.78 -1.51 17.88
C ILE A 164 -9.28 -0.29 17.09
N GLY A 165 -9.96 0.65 17.75
CA GLY A 165 -10.50 1.89 17.14
C GLY A 165 -9.76 3.18 17.54
N ALA A 166 -8.87 3.68 16.68
CA ALA A 166 -7.86 4.69 17.04
C ALA A 166 -8.00 6.06 16.34
N ASN A 167 -7.88 7.16 17.10
CA ASN A 167 -8.06 8.53 16.59
C ASN A 167 -6.97 9.54 17.00
N ALA A 168 -5.80 9.48 16.34
CA ALA A 168 -4.68 10.46 16.32
C ALA A 168 -4.07 10.86 17.69
N GLU A 169 -2.79 10.64 17.99
CA GLU A 169 -1.60 10.43 17.15
C GLU A 169 -0.94 9.06 17.49
N ASN A 170 -1.24 7.97 16.76
CA ASN A 170 -0.99 6.61 17.28
C ASN A 170 0.35 5.96 16.93
N VAL A 171 0.79 5.09 17.85
CA VAL A 171 1.51 3.85 17.55
C VAL A 171 0.59 2.71 17.97
N ILE A 172 0.18 1.85 17.06
CA ILE A 172 -0.56 0.61 17.35
C ILE A 172 0.40 -0.56 17.19
N ASP A 173 0.24 -1.56 18.04
CA ASP A 173 1.00 -2.80 18.06
C ASP A 173 0.01 -3.88 18.49
N ALA A 174 -0.69 -4.50 17.54
CA ALA A 174 -1.78 -5.43 17.90
C ALA A 174 -1.24 -6.72 18.51
N GLY A 175 -0.15 -7.25 17.95
CA GLY A 175 0.40 -8.55 18.35
C GLY A 175 -0.14 -9.71 17.51
N ASP A 176 -0.04 -10.93 18.01
CA ASP A 176 -0.38 -12.17 17.31
C ASP A 176 -1.85 -12.54 17.54
N GLY A 177 -2.56 -12.89 16.46
CA GLY A 177 -4.01 -13.16 16.44
C GLY A 177 -4.71 -12.45 15.28
N ASN A 178 -6.03 -12.60 15.13
CA ASN A 178 -6.77 -12.08 13.98
C ASN A 178 -7.42 -10.71 14.33
N ASN A 179 -6.68 -9.63 14.09
CA ASN A 179 -6.99 -8.29 14.60
C ASN A 179 -7.84 -7.44 13.64
N SER A 180 -8.81 -6.69 14.18
CA SER A 180 -9.66 -5.76 13.43
C SER A 180 -9.34 -4.31 13.79
N ILE A 181 -8.59 -3.62 12.94
CA ILE A 181 -8.07 -2.27 13.21
C ILE A 181 -8.83 -1.22 12.39
N PHE A 182 -9.35 -0.18 13.06
CA PHE A 182 -9.83 1.04 12.44
C PHE A 182 -9.05 2.25 12.95
N ALA A 183 -8.17 2.80 12.12
CA ALA A 183 -7.35 3.96 12.47
C ALA A 183 -7.53 5.11 11.48
N ASN A 184 -7.46 6.35 11.96
CA ASN A 184 -7.70 7.52 11.13
C ASN A 184 -6.47 7.94 10.28
N ALA A 185 -5.71 8.94 10.71
CA ALA A 185 -4.61 9.53 9.94
C ALA A 185 -3.34 9.71 10.78
N SER A 186 -2.19 9.66 10.10
CA SER A 186 -0.85 9.84 10.71
C SER A 186 -0.51 8.88 11.85
N ASN A 187 -1.02 7.65 11.79
CA ASN A 187 -0.70 6.59 12.76
C ASN A 187 0.48 5.75 12.27
N GLN A 188 1.30 5.23 13.20
CA GLN A 188 2.13 4.05 12.98
C GLN A 188 1.33 2.83 13.47
N ILE A 189 1.35 1.73 12.74
CA ILE A 189 0.61 0.51 13.04
C ILE A 189 1.50 -0.68 12.73
N THR A 190 1.64 -1.58 13.69
CA THR A 190 2.19 -2.92 13.48
C THR A 190 1.20 -3.95 13.99
N THR A 191 1.15 -5.10 13.32
CA THR A 191 0.52 -6.32 13.82
C THR A 191 1.51 -7.48 13.73
N GLY A 192 1.14 -8.66 14.24
CA GLY A 192 2.04 -9.80 14.43
C GLY A 192 1.80 -10.90 13.41
N SER A 193 1.54 -12.11 13.91
CA SER A 193 1.11 -13.27 13.11
C SER A 193 -0.42 -13.40 13.16
N GLY A 194 -1.14 -13.30 12.03
CA GLY A 194 -2.60 -13.20 12.06
C GLY A 194 -3.33 -13.31 10.72
N HIS A 195 -4.63 -13.01 10.74
CA HIS A 195 -5.42 -12.67 9.55
C HIS A 195 -6.12 -11.34 9.84
N ASP A 196 -5.43 -10.24 9.61
CA ASP A 196 -5.83 -8.92 10.10
C ASP A 196 -6.76 -8.19 9.13
N ALA A 197 -7.77 -7.52 9.69
CA ALA A 197 -8.74 -6.70 8.98
C ALA A 197 -8.48 -5.21 9.26
N ILE A 198 -7.60 -4.60 8.47
CA ILE A 198 -7.03 -3.28 8.76
C ILE A 198 -7.63 -2.20 7.87
N THR A 199 -8.31 -1.21 8.46
CA THR A 199 -8.84 -0.03 7.76
C THR A 199 -8.15 1.25 8.24
N ILE A 200 -7.45 1.91 7.32
CA ILE A 200 -6.71 3.16 7.55
C ILE A 200 -7.16 4.27 6.59
N ASN A 201 -7.16 5.53 7.02
CA ASN A 201 -7.45 6.65 6.12
C ASN A 201 -6.17 7.14 5.42
N ALA A 202 -5.45 8.13 5.98
CA ALA A 202 -4.38 8.81 5.23
C ALA A 202 -3.12 9.15 6.02
N GLY A 203 -1.96 9.11 5.36
CA GLY A 203 -0.66 9.46 5.95
C GLY A 203 -0.14 8.47 7.00
N ASN A 204 -0.69 7.26 7.08
CA ASN A 204 -0.29 6.25 8.06
C ASN A 204 0.95 5.47 7.59
N GLN A 205 1.66 4.84 8.53
CA GLN A 205 2.63 3.77 8.29
C GLN A 205 2.04 2.47 8.86
N LEU A 206 2.01 1.42 8.05
CA LEU A 206 1.54 0.09 8.41
C LEU A 206 2.64 -0.96 8.14
N ASP A 207 2.73 -1.94 9.02
CA ASP A 207 3.61 -3.11 8.94
C ASP A 207 2.84 -4.32 9.53
N SER A 208 2.07 -5.06 8.73
CA SER A 208 1.13 -6.07 9.26
C SER A 208 1.69 -7.49 9.47
N GLY A 209 3.01 -7.66 9.35
CA GLY A 209 3.71 -8.85 9.82
C GLY A 209 3.54 -10.09 8.93
N GLY A 210 2.45 -10.85 9.10
CA GLY A 210 2.14 -11.96 8.22
C GLY A 210 1.07 -12.95 8.68
N GLY A 211 0.77 -13.88 7.77
CA GLY A 211 -0.55 -14.44 7.57
C GLY A 211 -1.36 -13.56 6.60
N ASN A 212 -2.52 -14.04 6.14
CA ASN A 212 -3.25 -13.44 5.02
C ASN A 212 -4.16 -12.28 5.49
N ASP A 213 -3.83 -11.05 5.12
CA ASP A 213 -4.48 -9.84 5.60
C ASP A 213 -5.48 -9.21 4.62
N VAL A 214 -6.34 -8.33 5.15
CA VAL A 214 -7.30 -7.52 4.39
C VAL A 214 -7.11 -6.05 4.73
N ILE A 215 -6.29 -5.38 3.92
CA ILE A 215 -5.88 -3.99 4.13
C ILE A 215 -6.71 -3.05 3.26
N ARG A 216 -7.40 -2.09 3.89
CA ARG A 216 -8.15 -1.03 3.22
C ARG A 216 -7.58 0.34 3.58
N ALA A 217 -6.91 0.98 2.62
CA ALA A 217 -6.34 2.32 2.79
C ALA A 217 -7.04 3.37 1.90
N ASN A 218 -6.90 4.65 2.25
CA ASN A 218 -7.23 5.75 1.35
C ASN A 218 -5.97 6.30 0.69
N ALA A 219 -5.31 7.31 1.27
CA ALA A 219 -4.31 8.10 0.55
C ALA A 219 -3.02 8.42 1.32
N ASP A 220 -1.91 8.59 0.59
CA ASP A 220 -0.62 9.02 1.14
C ASP A 220 -0.05 8.10 2.25
N ASN A 221 -0.48 6.83 2.33
CA ASN A 221 0.00 5.86 3.33
C ASN A 221 1.27 5.13 2.85
N ILE A 222 2.03 4.60 3.80
CA ILE A 222 3.08 3.60 3.60
C ILE A 222 2.57 2.28 4.18
N ILE A 223 2.68 1.19 3.42
CA ILE A 223 2.19 -0.14 3.80
C ILE A 223 3.29 -1.15 3.51
N ASN A 224 3.70 -1.89 4.54
CA ASN A 224 4.27 -3.23 4.43
C ASN A 224 3.18 -4.20 4.92
N SER A 225 2.89 -5.30 4.21
CA SER A 225 1.98 -6.34 4.72
C SER A 225 2.72 -7.60 5.18
N GLY A 226 3.71 -8.05 4.40
CA GLY A 226 4.85 -8.82 4.89
C GLY A 226 4.91 -10.26 4.36
N SER A 227 4.08 -11.16 4.88
CA SER A 227 4.13 -12.57 4.48
C SER A 227 2.83 -13.35 4.65
N GLY A 228 2.01 -13.37 3.60
CA GLY A 228 0.73 -14.07 3.46
C GLY A 228 0.15 -13.77 2.08
N ASP A 229 -0.94 -14.43 1.66
CA ASP A 229 -1.63 -14.05 0.41
C ASP A 229 -2.62 -12.91 0.72
N ASP A 230 -2.19 -11.66 0.53
CA ASP A 230 -2.86 -10.47 1.07
C ASP A 230 -3.86 -9.80 0.10
N LEU A 231 -4.88 -9.15 0.67
CA LEU A 231 -5.90 -8.40 -0.07
C LEU A 231 -5.82 -6.90 0.24
N ILE A 232 -5.09 -6.16 -0.60
CA ILE A 232 -4.77 -4.74 -0.39
C ILE A 232 -5.63 -3.85 -1.32
N SER A 233 -6.48 -3.00 -0.75
CA SER A 233 -7.35 -2.07 -1.49
C SER A 233 -7.07 -0.62 -1.10
N VAL A 234 -6.44 0.16 -2.00
CA VAL A 234 -6.03 1.56 -1.77
C VAL A 234 -6.58 2.56 -2.79
N ASN A 235 -6.49 3.86 -2.48
CA ASN A 235 -6.90 4.94 -3.39
C ASN A 235 -5.72 5.58 -4.13
N SER A 236 -5.02 6.55 -3.53
CA SER A 236 -4.05 7.42 -4.22
C SER A 236 -2.80 7.78 -3.40
N ASN A 237 -1.65 7.94 -4.04
CA ASN A 237 -0.36 8.34 -3.50
C ASN A 237 0.26 7.36 -2.47
N ASN A 238 -0.31 6.17 -2.30
CA ASN A 238 0.22 5.19 -1.34
C ASN A 238 1.52 4.58 -1.86
N VAL A 239 2.34 4.10 -0.93
CA VAL A 239 3.57 3.34 -1.17
C VAL A 239 3.36 1.96 -0.51
N ILE A 240 3.40 0.90 -1.31
CA ILE A 240 3.10 -0.49 -0.89
C ILE A 240 4.30 -1.38 -1.18
N ASP A 241 4.65 -2.21 -0.21
CA ASP A 241 5.51 -3.40 -0.31
C ASP A 241 4.65 -4.54 0.25
N ALA A 242 4.17 -5.47 -0.57
CA ALA A 242 3.25 -6.52 -0.07
C ALA A 242 4.04 -7.71 0.51
N GLY A 243 5.14 -8.10 -0.14
CA GLY A 243 6.22 -8.85 0.48
C GLY A 243 6.37 -10.28 -0.03
N SER A 244 5.53 -11.22 0.44
CA SER A 244 5.62 -12.63 0.02
C SER A 244 4.36 -13.47 0.28
N GLY A 245 3.73 -13.91 -0.81
CA GLY A 245 2.49 -14.69 -0.89
C GLY A 245 1.81 -14.40 -2.23
N ASP A 246 0.71 -15.07 -2.60
CA ASP A 246 0.02 -14.81 -3.88
C ASP A 246 -0.93 -13.58 -3.77
N ASP A 247 -0.37 -12.36 -3.83
CA ASP A 247 -1.04 -11.13 -3.42
C ASP A 247 -2.10 -10.58 -4.39
N VAL A 248 -3.07 -9.81 -3.87
CA VAL A 248 -4.14 -9.16 -4.65
C VAL A 248 -4.25 -7.67 -4.28
N ILE A 249 -3.72 -6.81 -5.15
CA ILE A 249 -3.55 -5.37 -4.89
C ILE A 249 -4.44 -4.54 -5.84
N GLN A 250 -5.34 -3.71 -5.29
CA GLN A 250 -6.18 -2.77 -6.04
C GLN A 250 -5.88 -1.32 -5.67
N GLY A 251 -5.14 -0.60 -6.53
CA GLY A 251 -4.78 0.81 -6.35
C GLY A 251 -5.55 1.74 -7.29
N ASN A 252 -6.66 2.33 -6.85
CA ASN A 252 -7.64 3.00 -7.73
C ASN A 252 -7.10 4.20 -8.54
N ALA A 253 -6.01 4.84 -8.11
CA ALA A 253 -5.36 5.98 -8.77
C ALA A 253 -3.84 5.78 -8.86
N GLU A 254 -3.08 6.88 -8.97
CA GLU A 254 -1.61 6.85 -8.94
C GLU A 254 -1.09 6.34 -7.59
N ASN A 255 -0.30 5.26 -7.59
CA ASN A 255 0.36 4.70 -6.39
C ASN A 255 1.79 4.24 -6.74
N VAL A 256 2.58 3.85 -5.74
CA VAL A 256 3.84 3.11 -5.90
C VAL A 256 3.67 1.74 -5.27
N ILE A 257 3.84 0.67 -6.04
CA ILE A 257 3.58 -0.71 -5.61
C ILE A 257 4.81 -1.58 -5.89
N ARG A 258 5.26 -2.30 -4.87
CA ARG A 258 5.93 -3.59 -4.99
C ARG A 258 4.92 -4.65 -4.55
N ALA A 259 4.73 -5.70 -5.33
CA ALA A 259 3.96 -6.86 -4.87
C ALA A 259 4.90 -7.70 -4.01
N GLY A 260 5.65 -8.66 -4.57
CA GLY A 260 6.99 -8.96 -4.03
C GLY A 260 7.58 -10.30 -4.42
N ALA A 261 6.98 -11.39 -3.93
CA ALA A 261 7.47 -12.75 -4.13
C ALA A 261 6.32 -13.76 -4.01
N GLY A 262 5.63 -13.95 -5.13
CA GLY A 262 4.41 -14.74 -5.26
C GLY A 262 3.93 -14.75 -6.70
N ASN A 263 2.65 -15.00 -6.94
CA ASN A 263 2.03 -14.95 -8.28
C ASN A 263 0.91 -13.89 -8.25
N ASP A 264 1.34 -12.64 -8.28
CA ASP A 264 0.60 -11.49 -7.74
C ASP A 264 -0.38 -10.89 -8.74
N ARG A 265 -1.40 -10.18 -8.25
CA ARG A 265 -2.47 -9.58 -9.07
C ARG A 265 -2.64 -8.11 -8.74
N VAL A 266 -1.98 -7.26 -9.52
CA VAL A 266 -2.02 -5.80 -9.33
C VAL A 266 -2.98 -5.17 -10.34
N ASN A 267 -4.01 -4.47 -9.86
CA ASN A 267 -4.94 -3.68 -10.66
C ASN A 267 -4.84 -2.20 -10.26
N MET A 268 -4.34 -1.33 -11.14
CA MET A 268 -4.04 0.06 -10.74
C MET A 268 -4.35 1.19 -11.74
N GLY A 269 -4.50 2.38 -11.16
CA GLY A 269 -4.85 3.65 -11.78
C GLY A 269 -3.68 4.55 -12.16
N GLY A 270 -2.49 3.99 -12.43
CA GLY A 270 -1.28 4.73 -12.79
C GLY A 270 -0.20 4.74 -11.70
N GLY A 271 0.94 5.38 -11.98
CA GLY A 271 2.06 5.52 -11.04
C GLY A 271 3.25 4.64 -11.41
N GLU A 272 3.90 4.01 -10.42
CA GLU A 272 4.98 3.04 -10.63
C GLU A 272 4.64 1.69 -9.99
N VAL A 273 4.95 0.58 -10.67
CA VAL A 273 4.78 -0.78 -10.16
C VAL A 273 5.98 -1.66 -10.48
N GLU A 274 6.29 -2.55 -9.56
CA GLU A 274 7.19 -3.69 -9.67
C GLU A 274 6.33 -4.88 -9.19
N GLY A 275 6.24 -5.95 -9.99
CA GLY A 275 5.57 -7.18 -9.55
C GLY A 275 6.46 -7.84 -8.51
N GLY A 276 7.27 -8.78 -8.97
CA GLY A 276 8.45 -9.22 -8.25
C GLY A 276 8.87 -10.60 -8.68
N ALA A 277 9.21 -11.45 -7.71
CA ALA A 277 9.76 -12.78 -7.96
C ALA A 277 8.68 -13.86 -8.16
N GLY A 278 8.03 -13.87 -9.34
CA GLY A 278 7.16 -14.96 -9.78
C GLY A 278 6.52 -14.75 -11.15
N ASP A 279 5.25 -15.14 -11.33
CA ASP A 279 4.52 -15.07 -12.60
C ASP A 279 3.29 -14.14 -12.47
N ASP A 280 3.49 -12.81 -12.54
CA ASP A 280 2.49 -11.81 -12.09
C ASP A 280 1.48 -11.35 -13.15
N GLU A 281 0.30 -10.89 -12.71
CA GLU A 281 -0.77 -10.33 -13.55
C GLU A 281 -1.01 -8.83 -13.26
N LEU A 282 -0.45 -7.97 -14.11
CA LEU A 282 -0.49 -6.51 -13.97
C LEU A 282 -1.57 -5.89 -14.88
N THR A 283 -2.71 -5.49 -14.31
CA THR A 283 -3.81 -4.80 -15.00
C THR A 283 -3.74 -3.28 -14.82
N LEU A 284 -3.38 -2.56 -15.88
CA LEU A 284 -3.00 -1.14 -15.82
C LEU A 284 -4.01 -0.26 -16.59
N THR A 285 -4.59 0.74 -15.93
CA THR A 285 -5.72 1.53 -16.48
C THR A 285 -5.38 2.97 -16.87
N ARG A 286 -4.20 3.46 -16.51
CA ARG A 286 -3.65 4.79 -16.87
C ARG A 286 -2.14 4.69 -17.08
N ASP A 287 -1.52 5.70 -17.69
CA ASP A 287 -0.08 5.76 -17.95
C ASP A 287 0.73 5.36 -16.68
N THR A 288 1.54 4.32 -16.82
CA THR A 288 2.21 3.61 -15.71
C THR A 288 3.66 3.33 -16.07
N ILE A 289 4.53 3.37 -15.06
CA ILE A 289 5.89 2.86 -15.12
C ILE A 289 5.87 1.46 -14.53
N VAL A 290 6.49 0.50 -15.23
CA VAL A 290 6.66 -0.86 -14.74
C VAL A 290 8.15 -1.14 -14.61
N HIS A 291 8.60 -1.67 -13.48
CA HIS A 291 9.97 -2.18 -13.30
C HIS A 291 9.94 -3.70 -13.46
N PHE A 292 10.98 -4.25 -14.10
CA PHE A 292 11.13 -5.68 -14.35
C PHE A 292 12.62 -6.03 -14.40
N ASN A 293 13.03 -7.04 -13.64
CA ASN A 293 14.42 -7.36 -13.33
C ASN A 293 14.77 -8.83 -13.68
N ALA A 294 16.05 -9.18 -13.50
CA ALA A 294 16.52 -10.55 -13.69
C ALA A 294 16.23 -11.38 -12.42
N GLY A 295 15.19 -12.20 -12.49
CA GLY A 295 14.61 -12.94 -11.36
C GLY A 295 13.07 -12.96 -11.38
N ASP A 296 12.47 -12.03 -12.11
CA ASP A 296 11.06 -11.66 -12.06
C ASP A 296 10.17 -12.54 -12.98
N GLY A 297 10.50 -13.84 -13.09
CA GLY A 297 9.72 -14.89 -13.78
C GLY A 297 8.99 -14.51 -15.09
N HIS A 298 7.68 -14.79 -15.17
CA HIS A 298 6.89 -14.79 -16.41
C HIS A 298 5.65 -13.87 -16.40
N ASP A 299 5.83 -12.61 -16.04
CA ASP A 299 4.81 -11.54 -16.02
C ASP A 299 3.87 -11.45 -17.24
N THR A 300 2.65 -10.98 -16.97
CA THR A 300 1.66 -10.54 -17.95
C THR A 300 1.14 -9.14 -17.66
N ILE A 301 1.35 -8.20 -18.59
CA ILE A 301 0.70 -6.88 -18.59
C ILE A 301 -0.58 -6.92 -19.43
N SER A 302 -1.66 -6.38 -18.87
CA SER A 302 -2.93 -6.09 -19.55
C SER A 302 -3.27 -4.60 -19.38
N THR A 303 -3.62 -3.88 -20.46
CA THR A 303 -3.99 -2.45 -20.32
C THR A 303 -5.23 -2.04 -21.12
N ILE A 304 -5.92 -1.01 -20.63
CA ILE A 304 -7.05 -0.36 -21.31
C ILE A 304 -6.71 1.08 -21.68
N ALA A 305 -5.86 1.23 -22.70
CA ALA A 305 -5.35 2.51 -23.23
C ALA A 305 -4.43 3.30 -22.28
N ALA A 306 -3.57 2.58 -21.55
CA ALA A 306 -2.43 3.14 -20.82
C ALA A 306 -1.13 3.03 -21.63
N LYS A 307 -0.24 4.02 -21.51
CA LYS A 307 1.17 3.92 -21.93
C LYS A 307 2.04 3.31 -20.85
N ILE A 308 3.06 2.59 -21.27
CA ILE A 308 4.00 1.89 -20.40
C ILE A 308 5.43 2.37 -20.65
N ASP A 309 6.10 2.80 -19.59
CA ASP A 309 7.57 2.91 -19.50
C ASP A 309 8.07 1.69 -18.73
N LEU A 310 8.45 0.64 -19.46
CA LEU A 310 8.95 -0.62 -18.93
C LEU A 310 10.45 -0.50 -18.69
N ARG A 311 10.82 -0.33 -17.43
CA ARG A 311 12.19 -0.16 -16.93
C ARG A 311 12.80 -1.52 -16.67
N LEU A 312 13.80 -1.87 -17.49
CA LEU A 312 14.46 -3.16 -17.49
C LEU A 312 15.74 -3.11 -16.66
N GLY A 313 15.78 -3.92 -15.60
CA GLY A 313 16.82 -3.98 -14.59
C GLY A 313 18.19 -4.46 -15.10
N ALA A 314 19.17 -4.48 -14.21
CA ALA A 314 20.53 -4.89 -14.55
C ALA A 314 20.58 -6.38 -14.94
N GLY A 315 21.19 -6.68 -16.09
CA GLY A 315 21.22 -8.02 -16.68
C GLY A 315 20.23 -8.20 -17.83
N LEU A 316 19.13 -7.44 -17.85
CA LEU A 316 18.22 -7.38 -19.00
C LEU A 316 18.73 -6.36 -20.02
N SER A 317 18.95 -6.78 -21.27
CA SER A 317 19.60 -5.93 -22.28
C SER A 317 19.14 -6.25 -23.71
N PRO A 318 19.40 -5.37 -24.69
CA PRO A 318 19.07 -5.65 -26.09
C PRO A 318 19.82 -6.86 -26.69
N ASP A 319 20.93 -7.29 -26.08
CA ASP A 319 21.81 -8.32 -26.64
C ASP A 319 21.39 -9.75 -26.20
N ASN A 320 20.59 -9.87 -25.14
CA ASN A 320 20.00 -11.11 -24.62
C ASN A 320 18.45 -11.12 -24.66
N MET A 321 17.84 -10.10 -25.25
CA MET A 321 16.39 -9.99 -25.46
C MET A 321 15.93 -10.76 -26.70
N GLN A 322 14.81 -11.46 -26.60
CA GLN A 322 14.10 -12.06 -27.72
C GLN A 322 12.63 -11.58 -27.73
N VAL A 323 12.08 -11.30 -28.91
CA VAL A 323 10.72 -10.75 -29.06
C VAL A 323 9.88 -11.58 -30.01
N SER A 324 8.68 -11.98 -29.58
CA SER A 324 7.66 -12.65 -30.39
C SER A 324 6.41 -11.77 -30.50
N TYR A 325 5.79 -11.75 -31.69
CA TYR A 325 4.53 -11.05 -31.94
C TYR A 325 3.42 -12.04 -32.31
N GLU A 326 3.30 -13.12 -31.53
CA GLU A 326 2.20 -14.07 -31.68
C GLU A 326 0.84 -13.39 -31.41
N THR A 327 -0.14 -13.73 -32.25
CA THR A 327 -1.35 -12.90 -32.41
C THR A 327 -2.28 -13.03 -31.20
N GLY A 328 -2.21 -12.04 -30.30
CA GLY A 328 -2.96 -11.99 -29.03
C GLY A 328 -2.08 -12.09 -27.79
N SER A 329 -0.82 -12.51 -27.95
CA SER A 329 0.18 -12.59 -26.88
C SER A 329 1.59 -12.17 -27.36
N PRO A 330 1.80 -10.91 -27.80
CA PRO A 330 3.15 -10.35 -27.93
C PRO A 330 3.95 -10.55 -26.65
N THR A 331 5.19 -11.00 -26.75
CA THR A 331 6.02 -11.36 -25.59
C THR A 331 7.46 -10.89 -25.82
N ILE A 332 8.05 -10.24 -24.82
CA ILE A 332 9.51 -10.09 -24.72
C ILE A 332 10.04 -11.14 -23.74
N SER A 333 11.25 -11.62 -23.96
CA SER A 333 11.91 -12.61 -23.10
C SER A 333 13.41 -12.36 -23.04
N PHE A 334 14.05 -12.79 -21.96
CA PHE A 334 15.46 -12.60 -21.69
C PHE A 334 16.13 -13.91 -21.28
N ASN A 335 17.47 -13.95 -21.33
CA ASN A 335 18.30 -15.09 -20.89
C ASN A 335 17.80 -16.47 -21.35
N ASP A 336 17.58 -16.61 -22.67
CA ASP A 336 17.05 -17.82 -23.33
C ASP A 336 15.65 -18.28 -22.85
N GLY A 337 14.87 -17.35 -22.31
CA GLY A 337 13.50 -17.59 -21.82
C GLY A 337 13.42 -17.87 -20.32
N ALA A 338 14.42 -17.44 -19.53
CA ALA A 338 14.38 -17.54 -18.06
C ALA A 338 13.51 -16.44 -17.42
N GLU A 339 13.42 -15.27 -18.05
CA GLU A 339 12.49 -14.20 -17.70
C GLU A 339 11.66 -13.80 -18.93
N SER A 340 10.39 -13.43 -18.77
CA SER A 340 9.56 -12.93 -19.87
C SER A 340 8.42 -12.03 -19.42
N MET A 341 8.06 -11.07 -20.27
CA MET A 341 6.86 -10.26 -20.08
C MET A 341 5.94 -10.36 -21.30
N THR A 342 4.72 -10.82 -21.06
CA THR A 342 3.65 -10.99 -22.06
C THR A 342 2.73 -9.77 -22.03
N PHE A 343 2.27 -9.33 -23.20
CA PHE A 343 1.42 -8.15 -23.35
C PHE A 343 0.04 -8.52 -23.91
N SER A 344 -1.02 -7.99 -23.32
CA SER A 344 -2.40 -8.19 -23.76
C SER A 344 -3.20 -6.88 -23.72
N ALA A 345 -4.23 -6.78 -24.57
CA ALA A 345 -5.11 -5.60 -24.75
C ALA A 345 -4.46 -4.24 -25.15
N ILE A 346 -3.13 -4.11 -25.04
CA ILE A 346 -2.34 -2.90 -25.32
C ILE A 346 -1.90 -2.76 -26.79
N ALA A 347 -1.76 -1.53 -27.26
CA ALA A 347 -1.08 -1.20 -28.51
C ALA A 347 0.45 -1.12 -28.26
N LEU A 348 1.24 -1.91 -28.99
CA LEU A 348 2.70 -2.01 -28.77
C LEU A 348 3.45 -0.66 -28.96
N SER A 349 2.88 0.26 -29.73
CA SER A 349 3.35 1.65 -29.87
C SER A 349 3.33 2.46 -28.57
N ASP A 350 2.47 2.09 -27.62
CA ASP A 350 2.36 2.74 -26.32
C ASP A 350 3.27 2.11 -25.25
N VAL A 351 3.94 0.99 -25.57
CA VAL A 351 5.01 0.38 -24.75
C VAL A 351 6.37 0.96 -25.14
N THR A 352 7.14 1.37 -24.14
CA THR A 352 8.52 1.87 -24.28
C THR A 352 9.41 1.06 -23.37
N LEU A 353 10.47 0.44 -23.91
CA LEU A 353 11.48 -0.28 -23.15
C LEU A 353 12.59 0.70 -22.76
N THR A 354 12.92 0.78 -21.48
CA THR A 354 13.96 1.66 -20.91
C THR A 354 14.98 0.79 -20.17
N PHE A 355 16.14 0.54 -20.78
CA PHE A 355 17.17 -0.34 -20.22
C PHE A 355 18.01 0.37 -19.15
N ALA A 356 18.57 -0.38 -18.19
CA ALA A 356 19.44 0.12 -17.11
C ALA A 356 20.67 0.95 -17.55
N ASN A 357 21.04 0.94 -18.84
CA ASN A 357 22.09 1.79 -19.41
C ASN A 357 21.58 3.13 -19.99
N GLY A 358 20.29 3.45 -19.83
CA GLY A 358 19.64 4.65 -20.34
C GLY A 358 19.24 4.60 -21.82
N LYS A 359 19.45 3.47 -22.51
CA LYS A 359 18.91 3.26 -23.87
C LYS A 359 17.40 3.07 -23.78
N THR A 360 16.65 3.75 -24.65
CA THR A 360 15.22 3.49 -24.86
C THR A 360 14.95 2.87 -26.23
N MET A 361 13.87 2.09 -26.33
CA MET A 361 13.37 1.49 -27.58
C MET A 361 11.83 1.44 -27.54
N LYS A 362 11.17 1.62 -28.69
CA LYS A 362 9.72 1.36 -28.82
C LYS A 362 9.48 -0.10 -29.17
N LEU A 363 8.46 -0.73 -28.58
CA LEU A 363 8.23 -2.16 -28.77
C LEU A 363 7.78 -2.48 -30.20
N ASP A 364 6.93 -1.66 -30.81
CA ASP A 364 6.51 -1.82 -32.20
C ASP A 364 7.62 -1.52 -33.25
N GLU A 365 8.74 -0.92 -32.85
CA GLU A 365 9.90 -0.64 -33.71
C GLU A 365 10.93 -1.81 -33.75
N ILE A 366 10.75 -2.87 -32.96
CA ILE A 366 11.70 -3.99 -32.86
C ILE A 366 11.34 -5.10 -33.88
N GLU A 367 12.30 -5.56 -34.69
CA GLU A 367 12.11 -6.76 -35.51
C GLU A 367 11.96 -8.02 -34.61
N PRO A 368 10.98 -8.92 -34.87
CA PRO A 368 10.81 -10.12 -34.07
C PRO A 368 11.98 -11.09 -34.24
N THR A 369 12.33 -11.79 -33.17
CA THR A 369 13.43 -12.75 -33.16
C THR A 369 13.11 -13.92 -34.09
N ARG A 370 13.86 -14.02 -35.17
CA ARG A 370 13.66 -15.08 -36.17
C ARG A 370 14.19 -16.40 -35.64
N VAL A 371 13.28 -17.22 -35.10
CA VAL A 371 13.54 -18.65 -34.87
C VAL A 371 14.13 -19.24 -36.16
N PRO A 372 15.32 -19.88 -36.12
CA PRO A 372 15.92 -20.46 -37.31
C PRO A 372 15.03 -21.56 -37.87
N VAL A 373 14.31 -21.27 -38.96
CA VAL A 373 13.49 -22.25 -39.65
C VAL A 373 14.43 -23.36 -40.13
N GLY A 374 14.29 -24.55 -39.55
CA GLY A 374 15.07 -25.73 -39.93
C GLY A 374 14.96 -25.96 -41.44
N PRO A 375 16.05 -26.41 -42.11
CA PRO A 375 16.19 -26.34 -43.56
C PRO A 375 14.96 -26.90 -44.26
N GLU A 376 14.29 -26.04 -45.03
CA GLU A 376 12.99 -26.31 -45.65
C GLU A 376 13.04 -27.65 -46.40
N VAL A 377 12.40 -28.68 -45.85
CA VAL A 377 12.42 -30.05 -46.41
C VAL A 377 11.46 -30.09 -47.59
N ASN A 378 11.89 -29.46 -48.67
CA ASN A 378 11.14 -29.23 -49.89
C ASN A 378 10.93 -30.58 -50.61
N ARG A 379 9.90 -31.33 -50.20
CA ARG A 379 9.54 -32.67 -50.72
C ARG A 379 8.95 -32.60 -52.13
N ILE A 380 9.76 -32.13 -53.08
CA ILE A 380 9.51 -32.22 -54.52
C ILE A 380 10.58 -33.15 -55.12
N ASP A 381 10.58 -34.40 -54.65
CA ASP A 381 11.38 -35.47 -55.25
C ASP A 381 10.46 -36.58 -55.81
N ALA A 382 10.68 -36.86 -57.08
CA ALA A 382 9.82 -37.58 -58.01
C ALA A 382 9.09 -38.83 -57.48
N LEU A 383 7.76 -38.86 -57.68
CA LEU A 383 7.11 -40.11 -58.13
C LEU A 383 7.67 -40.45 -59.52
N SER A 384 8.79 -41.18 -59.53
CA SER A 384 9.33 -41.78 -60.74
C SER A 384 8.43 -42.93 -61.17
N VAL A 385 7.77 -42.77 -62.31
CA VAL A 385 6.93 -43.82 -62.91
C VAL A 385 7.84 -44.98 -63.31
N VAL A 386 7.64 -46.14 -62.67
CA VAL A 386 8.19 -47.41 -63.12
C VAL A 386 7.31 -47.91 -64.27
N VAL A 387 7.97 -48.37 -65.35
CA VAL A 387 7.39 -48.81 -66.64
C VAL A 387 6.78 -50.20 -66.54
#